data_AF-A0A7M3X2I0-F1
#
_entry.id   AF-A0A7M3X2I0-F1
#
_cell.length_a   1.000
_cell.length_b   1.000
_cell.length_c   1.000
_cell.angle_alpha   90.00
_cell.angle_beta   90.00
_cell.angle_gamma   90.00
#
_symmetry.space_group_name_H-M   'P 1'
#
loop_
_entity.id
_entity.type
_entity.pdbx_description
1 polymer ?
#
loop_
_entity_poly.entity_id
_entity_poly.type
_entity_poly.pdbx_seq_one_letter_code
_entity_poly.pdbx_strand_id
1 'polypeptide(L)'
;MADPLFSPDGKWMWSGSEWIPAPPGEGGQQLNMQDSVIGGDVVHNTVVNNDPAAVTTAVIAALQQMGMVNPPPATPAAPPPALEVELPAAFNVGDHVEYHSPTNARWLDRCKVVGINDDGTYRIEVPYQDSIVQTKHAVVIGSSPGTIRPASPPFKAGDRVLVDWKRYGHYYPGRIASEHEDHTFLIHFDDGDVEDNVEWIRIEPLQEDSAEVQAYVENVTNEEQELVEAFRIFDKNNTGTISAREYLRILTEIGDNPIPVEDVLNEFTDLGIELDSEIDYRALAKFMVASDQEEISQPTKPEVVIHDAVIEGETLSGYAYHHPKLGEGQINSSA
;
A
#
# COMPACT_ATOMS: atom_id res chain seq x y z
N MET A 1 19.68 -36.47 47.62
CA MET A 1 19.22 -36.74 46.24
C MET A 1 18.76 -35.40 45.71
N ALA A 2 19.33 -34.93 44.60
CA ALA A 2 18.98 -33.62 44.05
C ALA A 2 17.58 -33.68 43.42
N ASP A 3 16.78 -32.65 43.62
CA ASP A 3 15.46 -32.56 43.03
C ASP A 3 15.58 -32.51 41.49
N PRO A 4 14.73 -33.25 40.74
CA PRO A 4 14.77 -33.25 39.30
C PRO A 4 14.44 -31.86 38.73
N LEU A 5 15.27 -31.40 37.80
CA LEU A 5 15.12 -30.11 37.12
C LEU A 5 14.19 -30.28 35.91
N PHE A 6 13.13 -29.47 35.84
CA PHE A 6 12.15 -29.48 34.75
C PHE A 6 12.25 -28.22 33.88
N SER A 7 11.80 -28.34 32.63
CA SER A 7 11.64 -27.19 31.74
C SER A 7 10.50 -26.26 32.21
N PRO A 8 10.52 -24.97 31.87
CA PRO A 8 9.49 -24.01 32.27
C PRO A 8 8.06 -24.37 31.80
N ASP A 9 7.95 -25.15 30.72
CA ASP A 9 6.69 -25.66 30.18
C ASP A 9 6.26 -27.02 30.77
N GLY A 10 7.06 -27.58 31.68
CA GLY A 10 6.81 -28.84 32.38
C GLY A 10 6.86 -30.10 31.51
N LYS A 11 7.24 -29.98 30.22
CA LYS A 11 7.23 -31.10 29.26
C LYS A 11 8.49 -31.96 29.31
N TRP A 12 9.59 -31.44 29.81
CA TRP A 12 10.90 -32.09 29.79
C TRP A 12 11.55 -32.11 31.18
N MET A 13 12.28 -33.18 31.46
CA MET A 13 13.02 -33.41 32.70
C MET A 13 14.51 -33.64 32.38
N TRP A 14 15.40 -33.01 33.15
CA TRP A 14 16.85 -33.17 32.99
C TRP A 14 17.33 -34.45 33.69
N SER A 15 17.92 -35.38 32.94
CA SER A 15 18.44 -36.66 33.46
C SER A 15 19.83 -36.55 34.09
N GLY A 16 20.47 -35.38 34.00
CA GLY A 16 21.87 -35.15 34.37
C GLY A 16 22.83 -35.13 33.17
N SER A 17 22.40 -35.66 32.02
CA SER A 17 23.16 -35.64 30.76
C SER A 17 22.36 -35.19 29.55
N GLU A 18 21.02 -35.30 29.58
CA GLU A 18 20.14 -34.93 28.48
C GLU A 18 18.72 -34.59 28.96
N TRP A 19 17.94 -33.92 28.10
CA TRP A 19 16.52 -33.65 28.33
C TRP A 19 15.69 -34.86 27.87
N ILE A 20 14.91 -35.43 28.78
CA ILE A 20 13.99 -36.54 28.50
C ILE A 20 12.53 -36.11 28.72
N PRO A 21 11.55 -36.70 28.01
CA PRO A 21 10.14 -36.38 28.20
C PRO A 21 9.69 -36.63 29.64
N ALA A 22 8.98 -35.66 30.23
CA ALA A 22 8.48 -35.78 31.60
C ALA A 22 7.38 -36.88 31.68
N PRO A 23 7.38 -37.72 32.73
CA PRO A 23 6.40 -38.79 32.87
C PRO A 23 4.96 -38.24 32.99
N PRO A 24 3.95 -38.90 32.41
CA PRO A 24 2.58 -38.39 32.36
C PRO A 24 1.89 -38.43 33.74
N GLY A 25 1.84 -37.28 34.40
CA GLY A 25 0.77 -36.86 35.30
C GLY A 25 1.00 -37.01 36.81
N GLU A 26 1.10 -35.87 37.51
CA GLU A 26 0.27 -35.50 38.67
C GLU A 26 0.46 -33.99 38.96
N GLY A 27 -0.55 -33.16 38.67
CA GLY A 27 -0.52 -31.75 39.07
C GLY A 27 -1.48 -30.78 38.36
N GLY A 28 -2.80 -30.94 38.53
CA GLY A 28 -3.75 -29.82 38.60
C GLY A 28 -4.36 -29.26 37.31
N GLN A 29 -5.43 -29.91 36.82
CA GLN A 29 -6.39 -29.30 35.89
C GLN A 29 -7.25 -28.23 36.59
N GLN A 30 -7.40 -27.07 35.98
CA GLN A 30 -8.64 -26.30 36.02
C GLN A 30 -9.08 -26.00 34.58
N LEU A 31 -9.97 -26.85 34.08
CA LEU A 31 -10.80 -26.58 32.92
C LEU A 31 -12.09 -25.93 33.42
N ASN A 32 -12.53 -24.83 32.82
CA ASN A 32 -13.93 -24.47 32.80
C ASN A 32 -14.32 -24.00 31.39
N MET A 33 -15.42 -24.57 30.89
CA MET A 33 -15.90 -24.51 29.51
C MET A 33 -16.80 -23.30 29.25
N GLN A 34 -16.97 -22.98 27.97
CA GLN A 34 -17.72 -21.87 27.37
C GLN A 34 -19.17 -21.66 27.84
N ASP A 35 -19.62 -20.41 27.79
CA ASP A 35 -21.01 -20.08 27.44
C ASP A 35 -21.01 -19.01 26.34
N SER A 36 -21.79 -19.24 25.29
CA SER A 36 -21.93 -18.38 24.12
C SER A 36 -23.17 -17.51 24.29
N VAL A 37 -23.00 -16.20 24.55
CA VAL A 37 -24.01 -15.18 24.19
C VAL A 37 -23.33 -13.87 23.78
N ILE A 38 -23.69 -13.46 22.57
CA ILE A 38 -23.58 -12.17 21.88
C ILE A 38 -23.54 -10.94 22.80
N GLY A 39 -22.60 -10.02 22.55
CA GLY A 39 -22.81 -8.59 22.81
C GLY A 39 -21.62 -7.80 23.37
N GLY A 40 -20.93 -7.08 22.48
CA GLY A 40 -20.35 -5.76 22.80
C GLY A 40 -18.94 -5.72 23.39
N ASP A 41 -18.13 -4.83 22.83
CA ASP A 41 -16.80 -4.37 23.24
C ASP A 41 -15.64 -5.38 23.26
N VAL A 42 -14.99 -5.50 22.09
CA VAL A 42 -13.55 -5.79 22.05
C VAL A 42 -12.83 -4.45 22.07
N VAL A 43 -12.53 -3.95 23.27
CA VAL A 43 -11.42 -3.02 23.48
C VAL A 43 -10.14 -3.77 23.11
N HIS A 44 -9.59 -3.48 21.93
CA HIS A 44 -8.23 -3.86 21.56
C HIS A 44 -7.29 -3.14 22.51
N ASN A 45 -6.94 -3.80 23.61
CA ASN A 45 -5.88 -3.35 24.48
C ASN A 45 -4.56 -3.76 23.80
N THR A 46 -4.14 -2.99 22.80
CA THR A 46 -2.80 -3.05 22.23
C THR A 46 -1.85 -2.67 23.34
N VAL A 47 -1.27 -3.66 24.00
CA VAL A 47 -0.11 -3.46 24.86
C VAL A 47 1.03 -3.12 23.91
N VAL A 48 1.23 -1.83 23.66
CA VAL A 48 2.38 -1.31 22.92
C VAL A 48 3.63 -1.59 23.75
N ASN A 49 4.20 -2.78 23.57
CA ASN A 49 5.56 -3.04 23.97
C ASN A 49 6.42 -2.36 22.92
N ASN A 50 6.89 -1.15 23.25
CA ASN A 50 7.83 -0.39 22.45
C ASN A 50 9.21 -1.09 22.50
N ASP A 51 9.33 -2.28 21.89
CA ASP A 51 10.51 -3.12 21.90
C ASP A 51 11.41 -2.78 20.71
N PRO A 52 12.63 -2.23 20.93
CA PRO A 52 13.61 -1.95 19.89
C PRO A 52 13.86 -3.13 18.93
N ALA A 53 13.73 -4.37 19.41
CA ALA A 53 13.91 -5.56 18.57
C ALA A 53 12.74 -5.77 17.59
N ALA A 54 11.51 -5.48 18.00
CA ALA A 54 10.32 -5.56 17.14
C ALA A 54 10.36 -4.49 16.03
N VAL A 55 10.76 -3.27 16.37
CA VAL A 55 11.02 -2.18 15.42
C VAL A 55 11.98 -2.64 14.34
N THR A 56 13.12 -3.16 14.77
CA THR A 56 14.19 -3.49 13.86
C THR A 56 13.78 -4.65 12.97
N THR A 57 13.04 -5.62 13.51
CA THR A 57 12.47 -6.72 12.74
C THR A 57 11.50 -6.22 11.67
N ALA A 58 10.62 -5.27 11.98
CA ALA A 58 9.70 -4.65 11.02
C ALA A 58 10.45 -3.86 9.94
N VAL A 59 11.48 -3.09 10.32
CA VAL A 59 12.31 -2.33 9.38
C VAL A 59 13.12 -3.25 8.48
N ILE A 60 13.73 -4.30 9.04
CA ILE A 60 14.46 -5.31 8.27
C ILE A 60 13.50 -6.03 7.32
N ALA A 61 12.30 -6.39 7.78
CA ALA A 61 11.29 -7.03 6.94
C ALA A 61 10.88 -6.13 5.76
N ALA A 62 10.61 -4.84 6.00
CA ALA A 62 10.30 -3.88 4.94
C ALA A 62 11.46 -3.72 3.95
N LEU A 63 12.71 -3.63 4.44
CA LEU A 63 13.90 -3.59 3.58
C LEU A 63 14.09 -4.88 2.76
N GLN A 64 13.81 -6.05 3.35
CA GLN A 64 13.90 -7.35 2.69
C GLN A 64 12.85 -7.52 1.58
N GLN A 65 11.62 -7.04 1.80
CA GLN A 65 10.49 -7.09 0.86
C GLN A 65 10.62 -6.10 -0.31
N MET A 66 11.47 -5.08 -0.21
CA MET A 66 11.91 -4.28 -1.37
C MET A 66 12.83 -5.04 -2.34
N GLY A 67 12.88 -6.38 -2.26
CA GLY A 67 13.65 -7.25 -3.15
C GLY A 67 15.09 -7.53 -2.70
N MET A 68 15.37 -7.43 -1.39
CA MET A 68 16.72 -7.57 -0.86
C MET A 68 17.03 -8.96 -0.27
N VAL A 69 16.08 -9.74 0.29
CA VAL A 69 16.26 -11.19 0.61
C VAL A 69 14.88 -11.90 0.80
N ASN A 70 14.70 -13.13 0.27
CA ASN A 70 13.48 -14.01 0.20
C ASN A 70 12.34 -13.92 1.29
N PRO A 71 11.04 -14.16 0.94
CA PRO A 71 9.82 -14.13 1.83
C PRO A 71 9.31 -15.55 2.27
N PRO A 72 8.26 -15.79 3.13
CA PRO A 72 6.95 -15.07 3.34
C PRO A 72 6.36 -15.10 4.81
N PRO A 73 5.03 -14.93 5.08
CA PRO A 73 4.10 -13.82 4.81
C PRO A 73 3.40 -13.25 6.08
N ALA A 74 2.84 -12.04 5.98
CA ALA A 74 1.61 -11.63 6.66
C ALA A 74 0.81 -10.72 5.69
N THR A 75 -0.50 -10.93 5.59
CA THR A 75 -1.35 -10.27 4.57
C THR A 75 -1.92 -8.95 5.11
N PRO A 76 -1.60 -7.78 4.52
CA PRO A 76 -2.23 -6.50 4.85
C PRO A 76 -3.52 -6.27 4.05
N ALA A 77 -4.36 -5.36 4.55
CA ALA A 77 -5.66 -5.03 3.97
C ALA A 77 -5.51 -4.18 2.68
N ALA A 78 -6.11 -4.65 1.60
CA ALA A 78 -6.15 -3.93 0.33
C ALA A 78 -6.97 -2.62 0.44
N PRO A 79 -6.63 -1.57 -0.30
CA PRO A 79 -7.43 -0.34 -0.35
C PRO A 79 -8.87 -0.66 -0.79
N PRO A 80 -9.87 0.03 -0.23
CA PRO A 80 -11.27 -0.24 -0.52
C PRO A 80 -11.56 -0.07 -2.03
N PRO A 81 -12.38 -0.94 -2.64
CA PRO A 81 -12.72 -0.84 -4.04
C PRO A 81 -13.42 0.50 -4.33
N ALA A 82 -12.93 1.22 -5.34
CA ALA A 82 -13.56 2.46 -5.81
C ALA A 82 -15.04 2.21 -6.15
N LEU A 83 -15.92 3.12 -5.75
CA LEU A 83 -17.36 3.01 -5.98
C LEU A 83 -17.67 2.80 -7.47
N GLU A 84 -18.61 1.90 -7.77
CA GLU A 84 -19.18 1.76 -9.11
C GLU A 84 -19.93 3.05 -9.47
N VAL A 85 -19.32 3.86 -10.35
CA VAL A 85 -19.89 5.14 -10.79
C VAL A 85 -21.10 4.90 -11.68
N GLU A 86 -22.29 5.33 -11.25
CA GLU A 86 -23.48 5.32 -12.12
C GLU A 86 -23.29 6.27 -13.32
N LEU A 87 -23.43 5.74 -14.53
CA LEU A 87 -23.23 6.50 -15.75
C LEU A 87 -24.44 7.43 -16.03
N PRO A 88 -24.21 8.72 -16.32
CA PRO A 88 -25.27 9.69 -16.57
C PRO A 88 -25.79 9.56 -18.00
N ALA A 89 -26.99 10.06 -18.24
CA ALA A 89 -27.59 10.03 -19.57
C ALA A 89 -26.88 10.95 -20.58
N ALA A 90 -26.30 12.07 -20.12
CA ALA A 90 -25.59 13.04 -20.96
C ALA A 90 -24.68 13.97 -20.11
N PHE A 91 -23.70 14.58 -20.77
CA PHE A 91 -22.89 15.69 -20.22
C PHE A 91 -23.18 17.00 -20.94
N ASN A 92 -22.88 18.11 -20.28
CA ASN A 92 -22.92 19.45 -20.85
C ASN A 92 -21.50 19.96 -21.14
N VAL A 93 -21.39 20.92 -22.06
CA VAL A 93 -20.14 21.65 -22.27
C VAL A 93 -19.78 22.42 -21.00
N GLY A 94 -18.57 22.17 -20.49
CA GLY A 94 -18.06 22.71 -19.25
C GLY A 94 -18.01 21.70 -18.10
N ASP A 95 -18.69 20.55 -18.23
CA ASP A 95 -18.70 19.52 -17.20
C ASP A 95 -17.31 18.90 -17.03
N HIS A 96 -16.98 18.57 -15.78
CA HIS A 96 -15.79 17.79 -15.43
C HIS A 96 -16.13 16.31 -15.57
N VAL A 97 -15.23 15.58 -16.21
CA VAL A 97 -15.39 14.15 -16.50
C VAL A 97 -14.08 13.44 -16.25
N GLU A 98 -14.16 12.15 -16.00
CA GLU A 98 -13.00 11.28 -16.00
C GLU A 98 -12.86 10.67 -17.38
N TYR A 99 -11.63 10.56 -17.89
CA TYR A 99 -11.33 9.89 -19.16
C TYR A 99 -10.49 8.64 -18.93
N HIS A 100 -10.98 7.48 -19.37
CA HIS A 100 -10.19 6.26 -19.29
C HIS A 100 -9.13 6.26 -20.39
N SER A 101 -7.87 6.50 -20.02
CA SER A 101 -6.73 6.41 -20.91
C SER A 101 -6.53 4.97 -21.39
N PRO A 102 -6.61 4.67 -22.70
CA PRO A 102 -6.33 3.33 -23.20
C PRO A 102 -4.86 2.94 -23.07
N THR A 103 -3.96 3.92 -23.15
CA THR A 103 -2.51 3.69 -23.10
C THR A 103 -2.02 3.44 -21.68
N ASN A 104 -2.59 4.14 -20.70
CA ASN A 104 -2.14 4.07 -19.31
C ASN A 104 -3.04 3.18 -18.44
N ALA A 105 -4.08 2.58 -19.02
CA ALA A 105 -5.06 1.73 -18.34
C ALA A 105 -5.61 2.33 -17.03
N ARG A 106 -5.84 3.66 -17.02
CA ARG A 106 -6.33 4.39 -15.83
C ARG A 106 -7.29 5.51 -16.21
N TRP A 107 -8.13 5.90 -15.26
CA TRP A 107 -8.95 7.11 -15.34
C TRP A 107 -8.12 8.37 -15.11
N LEU A 108 -8.55 9.48 -15.73
CA LEU A 108 -7.92 10.79 -15.65
C LEU A 108 -9.00 11.81 -15.30
N ASP A 109 -8.97 12.36 -14.09
CA ASP A 109 -10.16 12.99 -13.49
C ASP A 109 -10.19 14.52 -13.62
N ARG A 110 -9.27 15.06 -14.44
CA ARG A 110 -9.16 16.49 -14.78
C ARG A 110 -9.66 16.82 -16.19
N CYS A 111 -10.50 15.95 -16.77
CA CYS A 111 -10.96 16.17 -18.12
C CYS A 111 -12.16 17.10 -18.15
N LYS A 112 -12.23 17.95 -19.17
CA LYS A 112 -13.35 18.89 -19.33
C LYS A 112 -14.02 18.70 -20.66
N VAL A 113 -15.36 18.64 -20.66
CA VAL A 113 -16.14 18.63 -21.89
C VAL A 113 -16.07 20.02 -22.53
N VAL A 114 -15.50 20.10 -23.73
CA VAL A 114 -15.36 21.37 -24.49
C VAL A 114 -16.28 21.44 -25.70
N GLY A 115 -16.97 20.34 -26.04
CA GLY A 115 -17.94 20.31 -27.11
C GLY A 115 -18.74 19.02 -27.16
N ILE A 116 -19.89 19.09 -27.80
CA ILE A 116 -20.74 17.94 -28.13
C ILE A 116 -20.88 17.95 -29.65
N ASN A 117 -20.54 16.83 -30.28
CA ASN A 117 -20.65 16.66 -31.73
C ASN A 117 -22.10 16.33 -32.12
N ASP A 118 -22.44 16.52 -33.40
CA ASP A 118 -23.79 16.27 -33.93
C ASP A 118 -24.20 14.78 -33.83
N ASP A 119 -23.23 13.87 -33.75
CA ASP A 119 -23.44 12.42 -33.57
C ASP A 119 -23.66 12.00 -32.12
N GLY A 120 -23.63 12.96 -31.17
CA GLY A 120 -23.78 12.71 -29.74
C GLY A 120 -22.49 12.31 -29.02
N THR A 121 -21.36 12.24 -29.71
CA THR A 121 -20.04 12.05 -29.07
C THR A 121 -19.52 13.36 -28.48
N TYR A 122 -18.61 13.25 -27.52
CA TYR A 122 -18.08 14.39 -26.79
C TYR A 122 -16.66 14.72 -27.24
N ARG A 123 -16.35 16.01 -27.22
CA ARG A 123 -14.98 16.51 -27.30
C ARG A 123 -14.53 16.95 -25.92
N ILE A 124 -13.43 16.38 -25.44
CA ILE A 124 -12.88 16.68 -24.12
C ILE A 124 -11.44 17.19 -24.22
N GLU A 125 -11.04 17.98 -23.24
CA GLU A 125 -9.64 18.33 -22.97
C GLU A 125 -9.10 17.47 -21.84
N VAL A 126 -7.94 16.85 -22.05
CA VAL A 126 -7.25 15.97 -21.11
C VAL A 126 -5.89 16.60 -20.78
N PRO A 127 -5.68 17.11 -19.55
CA PRO A 127 -4.41 17.68 -19.15
C PRO A 127 -3.39 16.58 -18.77
N TYR A 128 -2.17 16.68 -19.28
CA TYR A 128 -1.03 15.82 -18.95
C TYR A 128 -0.06 16.52 -17.98
N GLN A 129 0.82 15.74 -17.34
CA GLN A 129 1.77 16.19 -16.30
C GLN A 129 2.67 17.36 -16.74
N ASP A 130 2.93 17.52 -18.05
CA ASP A 130 3.75 18.61 -18.59
C ASP A 130 2.94 19.87 -18.96
N SER A 131 1.74 20.04 -18.39
CA SER A 131 0.78 21.10 -18.76
C SER A 131 0.31 21.04 -20.23
N ILE A 132 0.58 19.93 -20.93
CA ILE A 132 0.11 19.70 -22.29
C ILE A 132 -1.34 19.25 -22.21
N VAL A 133 -2.24 20.04 -22.80
CA VAL A 133 -3.65 19.68 -22.93
C VAL A 133 -3.85 18.98 -24.28
N GLN A 134 -4.30 17.72 -24.25
CA GLN A 134 -4.71 17.01 -25.47
C GLN A 134 -6.22 17.06 -25.62
N THR A 135 -6.69 17.37 -26.82
CA THR A 135 -8.11 17.27 -27.15
C THR A 135 -8.44 15.87 -27.68
N LYS A 136 -9.42 15.20 -27.07
CA LYS A 136 -10.01 13.97 -27.61
C LYS A 136 -11.35 14.33 -28.24
N HIS A 137 -11.54 13.98 -29.51
CA HIS A 137 -12.61 14.55 -30.33
C HIS A 137 -13.92 13.77 -30.33
N ALA A 138 -13.91 12.47 -30.04
CA ALA A 138 -15.07 11.61 -30.18
C ALA A 138 -15.09 10.54 -29.07
N VAL A 139 -15.22 10.98 -27.83
CA VAL A 139 -15.36 10.07 -26.67
C VAL A 139 -16.84 9.87 -26.34
N VAL A 140 -17.19 8.71 -25.78
CA VAL A 140 -18.56 8.35 -25.39
C VAL A 140 -18.63 8.04 -23.91
N ILE A 141 -19.83 8.10 -23.33
CA ILE A 141 -20.06 7.74 -21.94
C ILE A 141 -19.91 6.23 -21.78
N GLY A 142 -19.14 5.78 -20.79
CA GLY A 142 -18.91 4.35 -20.56
C GLY A 142 -17.91 4.06 -19.45
N SER A 143 -17.58 2.78 -19.30
CA SER A 143 -16.60 2.30 -18.33
C SER A 143 -15.40 1.60 -18.99
N SER A 144 -15.34 1.59 -20.33
CA SER A 144 -14.28 0.93 -21.10
C SER A 144 -13.16 1.89 -21.50
N PRO A 145 -11.97 1.38 -21.87
CA PRO A 145 -10.89 2.23 -22.36
C PRO A 145 -11.33 3.18 -23.49
N GLY A 146 -11.02 4.46 -23.36
CA GLY A 146 -11.36 5.50 -24.33
C GLY A 146 -12.73 6.16 -24.09
N THR A 147 -13.43 5.80 -23.02
CA THR A 147 -14.71 6.40 -22.63
C THR A 147 -14.55 7.46 -21.55
N ILE A 148 -15.63 8.19 -21.30
CA ILE A 148 -15.75 9.16 -20.22
C ILE A 148 -16.85 8.76 -19.23
N ARG A 149 -16.68 9.15 -17.97
CA ARG A 149 -17.69 8.99 -16.92
C ARG A 149 -17.75 10.26 -16.05
N PRO A 150 -18.75 10.42 -15.17
CA PRO A 150 -18.80 11.57 -14.27
C PRO A 150 -17.50 11.67 -13.51
N ALA A 151 -16.94 12.88 -13.45
CA ALA A 151 -15.96 13.17 -12.42
C ALA A 151 -16.64 13.03 -11.06
N SER A 152 -15.89 12.48 -10.10
CA SER A 152 -16.22 12.67 -8.69
C SER A 152 -16.49 14.16 -8.42
N PRO A 153 -17.48 14.50 -7.56
CA PRO A 153 -17.86 15.89 -7.30
C PRO A 153 -16.62 16.74 -7.01
N PRO A 154 -16.57 17.99 -7.49
CA PRO A 154 -15.33 18.72 -7.39
C PRO A 154 -15.01 18.99 -5.91
N PHE A 155 -13.86 18.50 -5.47
CA PHE A 155 -13.28 18.72 -4.17
C PHE A 155 -13.28 20.21 -3.77
N LYS A 156 -13.57 20.48 -2.51
CA LYS A 156 -13.60 21.81 -1.92
C LYS A 156 -12.68 21.87 -0.71
N ALA A 157 -12.21 23.08 -0.41
CA ALA A 157 -11.53 23.33 0.85
C ALA A 157 -12.43 22.89 2.02
N GLY A 158 -11.88 22.01 2.85
CA GLY A 158 -12.57 21.37 3.96
C GLY A 158 -13.02 19.94 3.71
N ASP A 159 -13.00 19.42 2.48
CA ASP A 159 -13.43 18.04 2.22
C ASP A 159 -12.45 17.04 2.83
N ARG A 160 -13.01 15.96 3.41
CA ARG A 160 -12.23 14.83 3.92
C ARG A 160 -11.87 13.91 2.77
N VAL A 161 -10.61 13.55 2.71
CA VAL A 161 -10.05 12.82 1.59
C VAL A 161 -9.03 11.80 2.06
N LEU A 162 -8.89 10.76 1.25
CA LEU A 162 -7.78 9.82 1.28
C LEU A 162 -6.78 10.27 0.22
N VAL A 163 -5.51 10.40 0.57
CA VAL A 163 -4.48 10.91 -0.36
C VAL A 163 -3.30 9.96 -0.47
N ASP A 164 -2.99 9.54 -1.69
CA ASP A 164 -1.81 8.73 -2.03
C ASP A 164 -0.55 9.55 -1.75
N TRP A 165 0.08 9.31 -0.60
CA TRP A 165 1.22 10.10 -0.11
C TRP A 165 2.46 9.83 -0.96
N LYS A 166 3.03 10.90 -1.53
CA LYS A 166 4.18 10.87 -2.47
C LYS A 166 4.08 9.88 -3.65
N ARG A 167 2.90 9.36 -3.98
CA ARG A 167 2.68 8.31 -5.00
C ARG A 167 3.28 6.95 -4.66
N TYR A 168 3.40 6.64 -3.38
CA TYR A 168 3.83 5.31 -2.94
C TYR A 168 2.68 4.29 -2.90
N GLY A 169 1.48 4.65 -3.38
CA GLY A 169 0.35 3.75 -3.53
C GLY A 169 -0.50 3.61 -2.27
N HIS A 170 -0.24 4.41 -1.24
CA HIS A 170 -0.90 4.34 0.05
C HIS A 170 -1.62 5.61 0.41
N TYR A 171 -2.89 5.44 0.77
CA TYR A 171 -3.81 6.53 0.98
C TYR A 171 -3.89 6.86 2.47
N TYR A 172 -3.46 8.06 2.82
CA TYR A 172 -3.52 8.56 4.18
C TYR A 172 -4.70 9.53 4.32
N PRO A 173 -5.41 9.51 5.45
CA PRO A 173 -6.53 10.39 5.69
C PRO A 173 -6.05 11.83 5.87
N GLY A 174 -6.81 12.76 5.31
CA GLY A 174 -6.55 14.18 5.47
C GLY A 174 -7.73 15.04 5.09
N ARG A 175 -7.44 16.32 4.92
CA ARG A 175 -8.39 17.35 4.53
C ARG A 175 -7.76 18.28 3.52
N ILE A 176 -8.56 18.69 2.54
CA ILE A 176 -8.16 19.71 1.57
C ILE A 176 -8.12 21.05 2.28
N ALA A 177 -6.93 21.64 2.41
CA ALA A 177 -6.76 22.96 3.00
C ALA A 177 -7.12 24.07 1.99
N SER A 178 -6.65 23.94 0.75
CA SER A 178 -6.97 24.86 -0.34
C SER A 178 -6.73 24.24 -1.72
N GLU A 179 -7.38 24.79 -2.74
CA GLU A 179 -7.12 24.51 -4.17
C GLU A 179 -6.33 25.67 -4.78
N HIS A 180 -5.34 25.34 -5.61
CA HIS A 180 -4.54 26.29 -6.37
C HIS A 180 -5.15 26.58 -7.76
N GLU A 181 -4.70 27.66 -8.41
CA GLU A 181 -5.19 28.02 -9.76
C GLU A 181 -4.88 26.96 -10.83
N ASP A 182 -3.88 26.11 -10.59
CA ASP A 182 -3.47 25.00 -11.46
C ASP A 182 -4.18 23.68 -11.16
N HIS A 183 -5.20 23.71 -10.29
CA HIS A 183 -5.98 22.55 -9.85
C HIS A 183 -5.16 21.48 -9.10
N THR A 184 -4.07 21.91 -8.46
CA THR A 184 -3.41 21.14 -7.40
C THR A 184 -3.93 21.57 -6.03
N PHE A 185 -3.72 20.74 -5.02
CA PHE A 185 -4.27 20.94 -3.68
C PHE A 185 -3.17 21.02 -2.63
N LEU A 186 -3.41 21.89 -1.64
CA LEU A 186 -2.73 21.82 -0.35
C LEU A 186 -3.52 20.87 0.54
N ILE A 187 -2.87 19.80 1.00
CA ILE A 187 -3.45 18.78 1.86
C ILE A 187 -2.85 18.90 3.25
N HIS A 188 -3.73 18.91 4.27
CA HIS A 188 -3.34 18.68 5.65
C HIS A 188 -3.76 17.26 6.02
N PHE A 189 -2.79 16.41 6.32
CA PHE A 189 -3.04 15.05 6.78
C PHE A 189 -3.40 15.04 8.26
N ASP A 190 -4.10 13.99 8.70
CA ASP A 190 -4.59 13.88 10.07
C ASP A 190 -3.46 13.64 11.09
N ASP A 191 -2.30 13.16 10.64
CA ASP A 191 -1.08 12.95 11.44
C ASP A 191 -0.25 14.24 11.64
N GLY A 192 -0.68 15.34 11.01
CA GLY A 192 -0.04 16.65 11.08
C GLY A 192 0.89 16.96 9.91
N ASP A 193 1.10 16.02 8.99
CA ASP A 193 1.86 16.28 7.77
C ASP A 193 1.11 17.23 6.84
N VAL A 194 1.87 17.97 6.05
CA VAL A 194 1.33 18.87 5.03
C VAL A 194 2.03 18.59 3.71
N GLU A 195 1.24 18.37 2.67
CA GLU A 195 1.74 18.23 1.32
C GLU A 195 1.08 19.25 0.40
N ASP A 196 1.91 19.96 -0.35
CA ASP A 196 1.47 20.99 -1.29
C ASP A 196 1.60 20.51 -2.73
N ASN A 197 0.84 21.12 -3.63
CA ASN A 197 0.78 20.79 -5.05
C ASN A 197 0.36 19.33 -5.32
N VAL A 198 -0.51 18.78 -4.46
CA VAL A 198 -1.04 17.42 -4.62
C VAL A 198 -1.97 17.40 -5.83
N GLU A 199 -1.69 16.50 -6.77
CA GLU A 199 -2.53 16.31 -7.95
C GLU A 199 -3.84 15.60 -7.60
N TRP A 200 -4.94 16.02 -8.21
CA TRP A 200 -6.27 15.41 -8.07
C TRP A 200 -6.26 13.87 -8.09
N ILE A 201 -5.53 13.27 -9.04
CA ILE A 201 -5.47 11.81 -9.24
C ILE A 201 -4.93 11.03 -8.03
N ARG A 202 -4.34 11.73 -7.06
CA ARG A 202 -3.85 11.14 -5.81
C ARG A 202 -4.89 11.23 -4.69
N ILE A 203 -6.06 11.80 -4.95
CA ILE A 203 -7.05 12.16 -3.93
C ILE A 203 -8.33 11.39 -4.21
N GLU A 204 -8.76 10.62 -3.22
CA GLU A 204 -10.03 9.90 -3.20
C GLU A 204 -10.95 10.50 -2.13
N PRO A 205 -12.27 10.58 -2.35
CA PRO A 205 -13.19 11.04 -1.32
C PRO A 205 -13.20 10.06 -0.14
N LEU A 206 -13.08 10.58 1.07
CA LEU A 206 -13.15 9.77 2.28
C LEU A 206 -14.63 9.56 2.66
N GLN A 207 -15.14 8.36 2.42
CA GLN A 207 -16.49 7.95 2.81
C GLN A 207 -16.51 7.60 4.30
N GLU A 208 -16.71 8.61 5.15
CA GLU A 208 -16.72 8.44 6.61
C GLU A 208 -17.78 7.46 7.11
N ASP A 209 -18.81 7.16 6.32
CA ASP A 209 -19.89 6.23 6.64
C ASP A 209 -19.63 4.78 6.22
N SER A 210 -18.59 4.50 5.44
CA SER A 210 -18.17 3.14 5.09
C SER A 210 -17.33 2.52 6.20
N ALA A 211 -17.76 1.36 6.70
CA ALA A 211 -17.02 0.60 7.69
C ALA A 211 -15.67 0.09 7.14
N GLU A 212 -15.61 -0.21 5.84
CA GLU A 212 -14.40 -0.65 5.15
C GLU A 212 -13.36 0.49 5.10
N VAL A 213 -13.79 1.72 4.79
CA VAL A 213 -12.92 2.90 4.79
C VAL A 213 -12.43 3.22 6.20
N GLN A 214 -13.30 3.14 7.22
CA GLN A 214 -12.90 3.34 8.61
C GLN A 214 -11.85 2.33 9.06
N ALA A 215 -12.06 1.04 8.76
CA ALA A 215 -11.12 -0.03 9.11
C ALA A 215 -9.77 0.16 8.39
N TYR A 216 -9.77 0.55 7.11
CA TYR A 216 -8.55 0.86 6.37
C TYR A 216 -7.77 2.02 7.02
N VAL A 217 -8.45 3.13 7.31
CA VAL A 217 -7.85 4.31 7.94
C VAL A 217 -7.28 3.96 9.32
N GLU A 218 -8.03 3.22 10.13
CA GLU A 218 -7.58 2.77 11.45
C GLU A 218 -6.33 1.89 11.32
N ASN A 219 -6.31 0.97 10.36
CA ASN A 219 -5.15 0.09 10.15
C ASN A 219 -3.90 0.86 9.75
N VAL A 220 -3.99 1.68 8.68
CA VAL A 220 -2.85 2.47 8.19
C VAL A 220 -2.33 3.42 9.27
N THR A 221 -3.24 4.08 10.00
CA THR A 221 -2.86 5.01 11.07
C THR A 221 -2.17 4.28 12.22
N ASN A 222 -2.65 3.09 12.60
CA ASN A 222 -2.05 2.31 13.68
C ASN A 222 -0.69 1.74 13.29
N GLU A 223 -0.55 1.16 12.09
CA GLU A 223 0.71 0.62 11.56
C GLU A 223 1.78 1.72 11.48
N GLU A 224 1.41 2.90 10.96
CA GLU A 224 2.29 4.05 10.91
C GLU A 224 2.71 4.49 12.33
N GLN A 225 1.75 4.68 13.24
CA GLN A 225 2.02 5.13 14.61
C GLN A 225 2.89 4.15 15.38
N GLU A 226 2.68 2.84 15.21
CA GLU A 226 3.48 1.81 15.84
C GLU A 226 4.95 1.93 15.43
N LEU A 227 5.22 2.07 14.12
CA LEU A 227 6.57 2.29 13.59
C LEU A 227 7.19 3.62 14.04
N VAL A 228 6.38 4.70 14.10
CA VAL A 228 6.85 6.01 14.56
C VAL A 228 7.25 5.98 16.04
N GLU A 229 6.42 5.40 16.91
CA GLU A 229 6.72 5.29 18.36
C GLU A 229 7.91 4.37 18.63
N ALA A 230 8.08 3.38 17.78
CA ALA A 230 9.23 2.50 17.72
C ALA A 230 10.55 3.25 17.43
N PHE A 231 10.58 4.07 16.36
CA PHE A 231 11.74 4.90 16.04
C PHE A 231 12.01 5.98 17.09
N ARG A 232 10.95 6.48 17.74
CA ARG A 232 11.03 7.49 18.79
C ARG A 232 11.90 7.08 19.97
N ILE A 233 12.06 5.77 20.23
CA ILE A 233 12.97 5.26 21.28
C ILE A 233 14.42 5.73 21.04
N PHE A 234 14.80 5.88 19.78
CA PHE A 234 16.15 6.29 19.37
C PHE A 234 16.29 7.82 19.29
N ASP A 235 15.19 8.54 19.07
CA ASP A 235 15.11 9.99 19.11
C ASP A 235 14.92 10.52 20.54
N LYS A 236 16.01 10.54 21.30
CA LYS A 236 16.02 11.02 22.71
C LYS A 236 15.56 12.47 22.88
N ASN A 237 15.66 13.27 21.82
CA ASN A 237 15.38 14.70 21.85
C ASN A 237 13.98 15.03 21.31
N ASN A 238 13.22 14.04 20.82
CA ASN A 238 11.96 14.22 20.09
C ASN A 238 12.10 15.24 18.95
N THR A 239 13.19 15.18 18.18
CA THR A 239 13.38 16.03 17.00
C THR A 239 12.49 15.63 15.83
N GLY A 240 11.95 14.41 15.82
CA GLY A 240 11.29 13.82 14.65
C GLY A 240 12.29 13.18 13.67
N THR A 241 13.58 13.16 14.00
CA THR A 241 14.63 12.61 13.14
C THR A 241 15.58 11.68 13.90
N ILE A 242 16.22 10.78 13.16
CA ILE A 242 17.37 9.99 13.64
C ILE A 242 18.52 10.13 12.64
N SER A 243 19.75 10.23 13.13
CA SER A 243 20.91 10.28 12.23
C SER A 243 21.04 8.99 11.41
N ALA A 244 21.50 9.10 10.16
CA ALA A 244 21.73 7.93 9.30
C ALA A 244 22.66 6.88 9.94
N ARG A 245 23.63 7.30 10.75
CA ARG A 245 24.48 6.39 11.54
C ARG A 245 23.71 5.60 12.59
N GLU A 246 22.74 6.24 13.24
CA GLU A 246 21.90 5.58 14.23
C GLU A 246 20.99 4.56 13.52
N TYR A 247 20.42 4.95 12.38
CA TYR A 247 19.64 4.05 11.54
C TYR A 247 20.47 2.84 11.05
N LEU A 248 21.69 3.06 10.58
CA LEU A 248 22.64 1.99 10.23
C LEU A 248 22.92 1.06 11.42
N ARG A 249 23.13 1.62 12.62
CA ARG A 249 23.35 0.82 13.83
C ARG A 249 22.12 -0.01 14.19
N ILE A 250 20.92 0.56 14.06
CA ILE A 250 19.67 -0.15 14.28
C ILE A 250 19.64 -1.36 13.33
N LEU A 251 19.79 -1.16 12.03
CA LEU A 251 19.71 -2.22 11.02
C LEU A 251 20.77 -3.32 11.16
N THR A 252 21.96 -3.00 11.67
CA THR A 252 23.10 -3.91 11.68
C THR A 252 23.40 -4.53 13.05
N GLU A 253 22.91 -3.95 14.14
CA GLU A 253 23.22 -4.40 15.51
C GLU A 253 21.98 -4.74 16.36
N ILE A 254 20.78 -4.35 15.94
CA ILE A 254 19.55 -4.53 16.72
C ILE A 254 18.61 -5.52 15.99
N GLY A 255 17.83 -6.31 16.74
CA GLY A 255 16.89 -7.29 16.19
C GLY A 255 17.46 -8.70 15.94
N ASP A 256 16.59 -9.62 15.54
CA ASP A 256 16.94 -11.04 15.38
C ASP A 256 17.64 -11.36 14.04
N ASN A 257 17.56 -10.47 13.04
CA ASN A 257 18.08 -10.66 11.68
C ASN A 257 18.89 -9.46 11.16
N PRO A 258 20.02 -9.08 11.79
CA PRO A 258 20.80 -7.91 11.38
C PRO A 258 21.23 -7.98 9.91
N ILE A 259 21.09 -6.87 9.20
CA ILE A 259 21.53 -6.74 7.80
C ILE A 259 23.05 -6.47 7.80
N PRO A 260 23.82 -7.05 6.85
CA PRO A 260 25.23 -6.72 6.70
C PRO A 260 25.44 -5.22 6.49
N VAL A 261 26.42 -4.65 7.20
CA VAL A 261 26.74 -3.21 7.12
C VAL A 261 26.98 -2.77 5.66
N GLU A 262 27.62 -3.62 4.86
CA GLU A 262 27.89 -3.34 3.45
C GLU A 262 26.62 -3.18 2.62
N ASP A 263 25.59 -4.00 2.87
CA ASP A 263 24.33 -3.95 2.13
C ASP A 263 23.56 -2.66 2.48
N VAL A 264 23.52 -2.29 3.77
CA VAL A 264 22.88 -1.03 4.20
C VAL A 264 23.61 0.20 3.66
N LEU A 265 24.94 0.19 3.61
CA LEU A 265 25.73 1.30 3.07
C LEU A 265 25.59 1.45 1.55
N ASN A 266 25.50 0.34 0.83
CA ASN A 266 25.21 0.37 -0.61
C ASN A 266 23.84 1.01 -0.84
N GLU A 267 22.83 0.61 -0.06
CA GLU A 267 21.49 1.19 -0.18
C GLU A 267 21.46 2.69 0.14
N PHE A 268 22.14 3.11 1.21
CA PHE A 268 22.24 4.55 1.51
C PHE A 268 22.91 5.32 0.37
N THR A 269 23.90 4.72 -0.29
CA THR A 269 24.57 5.34 -1.44
C THR A 269 23.61 5.46 -2.62
N ASP A 270 22.84 4.41 -2.91
CA ASP A 270 21.87 4.38 -4.01
C ASP A 270 20.71 5.38 -3.78
N LEU A 271 20.28 5.54 -2.52
CA LEU A 271 19.28 6.52 -2.09
C LEU A 271 19.86 7.94 -1.91
N GLY A 272 21.17 8.12 -2.03
CA GLY A 272 21.84 9.41 -1.82
C GLY A 272 21.79 9.90 -0.36
N ILE A 273 21.63 9.00 0.60
CA ILE A 273 21.62 9.27 2.03
C ILE A 273 23.07 9.33 2.54
N GLU A 274 23.52 10.52 2.90
CA GLU A 274 24.84 10.70 3.51
C GLU A 274 24.83 10.23 4.97
N LEU A 275 25.95 9.71 5.49
CA LEU A 275 26.03 9.18 6.88
C LEU A 275 25.87 10.25 7.96
N ASP A 276 25.99 11.53 7.61
CA ASP A 276 25.73 12.67 8.48
C ASP A 276 24.36 13.32 8.24
N SER A 277 23.53 12.73 7.37
CA SER A 277 22.15 13.15 7.19
C SER A 277 21.26 12.75 8.37
N GLU A 278 20.19 13.51 8.55
CA GLU A 278 19.11 13.22 9.49
C GLU A 278 17.93 12.63 8.71
N ILE A 279 17.45 11.48 9.16
CA ILE A 279 16.34 10.74 8.56
C ILE A 279 15.08 11.08 9.34
N ASP A 280 14.07 11.61 8.65
CA ASP A 280 12.73 11.77 9.17
C ASP A 280 12.05 10.39 9.26
N TYR A 281 11.89 9.89 10.48
CA TYR A 281 11.36 8.56 10.69
C TYR A 281 9.83 8.46 10.52
N ARG A 282 9.12 9.58 10.48
CA ARG A 282 7.68 9.59 10.12
C ARG A 282 7.51 9.34 8.63
N ALA A 283 8.28 10.07 7.83
CA ALA A 283 8.34 9.85 6.38
C ALA A 283 8.82 8.43 6.05
N LEU A 284 9.80 7.92 6.80
CA LEU A 284 10.28 6.53 6.64
C LEU A 284 9.21 5.51 7.03
N ALA A 285 8.51 5.68 8.14
CA ALA A 285 7.43 4.78 8.56
C ALA A 285 6.31 4.70 7.50
N LYS A 286 5.86 5.85 6.97
CA LYS A 286 4.88 5.88 5.87
C LYS A 286 5.37 5.17 4.63
N PHE A 287 6.64 5.34 4.29
CA PHE A 287 7.26 4.64 3.16
C PHE A 287 7.30 3.13 3.38
N MET A 288 7.62 2.66 4.59
CA MET A 288 7.66 1.23 4.92
C MET A 288 6.27 0.58 4.88
N VAL A 289 5.26 1.24 5.49
CA VAL A 289 3.86 0.83 5.37
C VAL A 289 3.47 0.77 3.89
N ALA A 290 3.98 1.73 3.10
CA ALA A 290 3.68 1.80 1.68
C ALA A 290 4.27 0.65 0.86
N SER A 291 5.55 0.36 1.06
CA SER A 291 6.30 -0.66 0.32
C SER A 291 5.83 -2.09 0.61
N ASP A 292 5.32 -2.37 1.81
CA ASP A 292 4.89 -3.71 2.22
C ASP A 292 3.67 -4.24 1.42
N GLN A 293 2.95 -3.37 0.69
CA GLN A 293 1.76 -3.78 -0.11
C GLN A 293 2.00 -3.82 -1.63
N GLU A 294 3.12 -3.31 -2.14
CA GLU A 294 3.41 -3.36 -3.58
C GLU A 294 3.69 -4.79 -4.07
N GLU A 295 4.21 -5.69 -3.23
CA GLU A 295 4.44 -7.10 -3.63
C GLU A 295 3.16 -7.92 -3.78
N ILE A 296 2.06 -7.55 -3.09
CA ILE A 296 0.75 -8.19 -3.24
C ILE A 296 0.00 -7.63 -4.47
N SER A 297 0.44 -6.45 -4.93
CA SER A 297 -0.09 -5.72 -6.08
C SER A 297 0.89 -5.70 -7.24
N GLN A 298 1.77 -6.71 -7.41
CA GLN A 298 2.34 -6.94 -8.73
C GLN A 298 1.16 -7.08 -9.68
N PRO A 299 1.05 -6.27 -10.76
CA PRO A 299 -0.01 -6.45 -11.73
C PRO A 299 0.13 -7.89 -12.20
N THR A 300 -0.82 -8.76 -11.82
CA THR A 300 -0.87 -10.14 -12.28
C THR A 300 -0.66 -10.06 -13.77
N LYS A 301 0.45 -10.64 -14.27
CA LYS A 301 0.74 -10.63 -15.71
C LYS A 301 -0.57 -10.99 -16.39
N PRO A 302 -1.13 -10.12 -17.26
CA PRO A 302 -2.48 -10.30 -17.78
C PRO A 302 -2.58 -11.72 -18.30
N GLU A 303 -3.50 -12.51 -17.75
CA GLU A 303 -3.65 -13.90 -18.16
C GLU A 303 -4.00 -13.90 -19.65
N VAL A 304 -3.07 -14.36 -20.48
CA VAL A 304 -3.31 -14.48 -21.91
C VAL A 304 -3.81 -15.88 -22.18
N VAL A 305 -5.10 -15.98 -22.50
CA VAL A 305 -5.70 -17.24 -22.94
C VAL A 305 -5.32 -17.46 -24.41
N ILE A 306 -4.67 -18.59 -24.68
CA ILE A 306 -4.31 -19.03 -26.04
C ILE A 306 -5.28 -20.15 -26.45
N HIS A 307 -6.12 -19.88 -27.44
CA HIS A 307 -7.00 -20.88 -28.02
C HIS A 307 -6.31 -21.66 -29.12
N ASP A 308 -6.73 -22.92 -29.30
CA ASP A 308 -6.19 -23.86 -30.28
C ASP A 308 -4.66 -24.03 -30.17
N ALA A 309 -4.17 -24.01 -28.93
CA ALA A 309 -2.76 -24.16 -28.62
C ALA A 309 -2.25 -25.54 -29.06
N VAL A 310 -1.26 -25.56 -29.95
CA VAL A 310 -0.60 -26.77 -30.44
C VAL A 310 0.90 -26.64 -30.20
N ILE A 311 1.49 -27.68 -29.60
CA ILE A 311 2.93 -27.80 -29.40
C ILE A 311 3.47 -28.78 -30.44
N GLU A 312 4.30 -28.29 -31.36
CA GLU A 312 5.04 -29.11 -32.33
C GLU A 312 6.55 -28.89 -32.11
N GLY A 313 7.25 -29.92 -31.64
CA GLY A 313 8.66 -29.81 -31.25
C GLY A 313 8.83 -28.93 -30.00
N GLU A 314 9.70 -27.91 -30.08
CA GLU A 314 9.95 -26.92 -29.01
C GLU A 314 9.13 -25.62 -29.21
N THR A 315 8.22 -25.59 -30.19
CA THR A 315 7.45 -24.40 -30.54
C THR A 315 5.98 -24.57 -30.17
N LEU A 316 5.48 -23.68 -29.32
CA LEU A 316 4.06 -23.49 -29.01
C LEU A 316 3.46 -22.51 -30.02
N SER A 317 2.39 -22.92 -30.69
CA SER A 317 1.60 -22.10 -31.61
C SER A 317 0.15 -22.01 -31.13
N GLY A 318 -0.51 -20.88 -31.37
CA GLY A 318 -1.92 -20.73 -31.02
C GLY A 318 -2.45 -19.33 -31.29
N TYR A 319 -3.71 -19.08 -31.00
CA TYR A 319 -4.35 -17.78 -31.18
C TYR A 319 -4.54 -17.08 -29.83
N ALA A 320 -3.87 -15.93 -29.65
CA ALA A 320 -3.99 -15.14 -28.42
C ALA A 320 -5.05 -14.03 -28.59
N TYR A 321 -5.92 -13.91 -27.59
CA TYR A 321 -6.86 -12.80 -27.48
C TYR A 321 -6.32 -11.77 -26.46
N HIS A 322 -6.31 -10.49 -26.84
CA HIS A 322 -5.85 -9.37 -26.00
C HIS A 322 -4.44 -9.52 -25.38
N HIS A 323 -3.46 -10.05 -26.12
CA HIS A 323 -2.09 -10.11 -25.61
C HIS A 323 -1.52 -8.68 -25.41
N PRO A 324 -1.05 -8.28 -24.21
CA PRO A 324 -0.72 -6.88 -23.86
C PRO A 324 0.29 -6.20 -24.78
N LYS A 325 1.19 -6.98 -25.38
CA LYS A 325 2.24 -6.49 -26.31
C LYS A 325 1.99 -6.80 -27.78
N LEU A 326 1.16 -7.79 -28.08
CA LEU A 326 1.05 -8.35 -29.44
C LEU A 326 -0.35 -8.17 -30.04
N GLY A 327 -1.32 -7.72 -29.23
CA GLY A 327 -2.71 -7.58 -29.65
C GLY A 327 -3.40 -8.93 -29.82
N GLU A 328 -4.40 -8.96 -30.69
CA GLU A 328 -5.11 -10.18 -31.08
C GLU A 328 -4.47 -10.79 -32.32
N GLY A 329 -4.13 -12.08 -32.28
CA GLY A 329 -3.56 -12.75 -33.44
C GLY A 329 -2.89 -14.10 -33.15
N GLN A 330 -2.42 -14.74 -34.23
CA GLN A 330 -1.61 -15.94 -34.12
C GLN A 330 -0.25 -15.62 -33.50
N ILE A 331 0.12 -16.37 -32.48
CA ILE A 331 1.41 -16.29 -31.81
C ILE A 331 2.15 -17.61 -31.93
N ASN A 332 3.47 -17.53 -32.04
CA ASN A 332 4.37 -18.67 -31.98
C ASN A 332 5.45 -18.35 -30.94
N SER A 333 5.75 -19.28 -30.04
CA SER A 333 6.90 -19.15 -29.16
C SER A 333 8.19 -19.26 -29.99
N SER A 334 9.24 -18.56 -29.57
CA SER A 334 10.58 -18.86 -30.08
C SER A 334 10.98 -20.27 -29.62
N ALA A 335 11.67 -21.01 -30.49
CA ALA A 335 12.41 -22.21 -30.11
C ALA A 335 13.62 -21.83 -29.24
#